data_AF-A0A0G8AZ19-F1
#
_entry.id   AF-A0A0G8AZ19-F1
#
_cell.length_a   1.000
_cell.length_b   1.000
_cell.length_c   1.000
_cell.angle_alpha   90.00
_cell.angle_beta   90.00
_cell.angle_gamma   90.00
#
_symmetry.space_group_name_H-M   'P 1'
#
loop_
_entity.id
_entity.type
_entity.pdbx_description
1 polymer ?
#
loop_
_entity_poly.entity_id
_entity_poly.type
_entity_poly.pdbx_seq_one_letter_code
_entity_poly.pdbx_strand_id
1 'polypeptide(L)'
;MAPPEEDNLLELHRITRQLNQERCAAGALCLEQPEARFRPVAGGGIALDVLEPTPARRMVAECMVLAGQIAGRYGQRHGLPLPYRGQVASNVPSSQELAALSPGAVRNGALKACLQRSSTGTRPQRHFALGAAVYVQVTSPIRRFTDFLAHLQLRAHRRQESVLTEPDLQHWLDQALAGAQEAGQRARQDRIYRLHSWLQQERGPWSGCFVRWLRESEGLGLAWCEDMALELACNCPPRSRPDDPLVISLLEVNPERGLLRLKAQVA
;
A
#
# COMPACT_ATOMS: atom_id res chain seq x y z
N MET A 1 -33.91 6.08 20.06
CA MET A 1 -32.69 6.85 20.34
C MET A 1 -31.54 5.97 19.89
N ALA A 2 -30.75 6.39 18.91
CA ALA A 2 -29.56 5.66 18.52
C ALA A 2 -28.62 5.51 19.73
N PRO A 3 -27.92 4.38 19.90
CA PRO A 3 -26.92 4.25 20.96
C PRO A 3 -25.86 5.36 20.84
N PRO A 4 -25.38 5.93 21.97
CA PRO A 4 -24.43 7.04 21.96
C PRO A 4 -23.09 6.71 21.28
N GLU A 5 -22.77 5.43 21.07
CA GLU A 5 -21.63 5.02 20.25
C GLU A 5 -21.77 5.41 18.77
N GLU A 6 -23.00 5.55 18.24
CA GLU A 6 -23.23 5.95 16.85
C GLU A 6 -22.85 7.41 16.60
N ASP A 7 -23.20 8.32 17.52
CA ASP A 7 -22.89 9.75 17.40
C ASP A 7 -21.37 10.00 17.38
N ASN A 8 -20.62 9.28 18.23
CA ASN A 8 -19.15 9.36 18.26
C ASN A 8 -18.51 8.88 16.95
N LEU A 9 -19.04 7.81 16.34
CA LEU A 9 -18.55 7.30 15.07
C LEU A 9 -18.88 8.23 13.90
N LEU A 10 -20.06 8.86 13.92
CA LEU A 10 -20.45 9.86 12.92
C LEU A 10 -19.55 11.10 13.00
N GLU A 11 -19.25 11.57 14.20
CA GLU A 11 -18.35 12.71 14.38
C GLU A 11 -16.91 12.37 13.96
N LEU A 12 -16.42 11.20 14.33
CA LEU A 12 -15.11 10.73 13.88
C LEU A 12 -15.04 10.56 12.35
N HIS A 13 -16.12 10.07 11.74
CA HIS A 13 -16.24 10.00 10.28
C HIS A 13 -16.14 11.39 9.64
N ARG A 14 -16.87 12.38 10.18
CA ARG A 14 -16.85 13.77 9.69
C ARG A 14 -15.43 14.35 9.77
N ILE A 15 -14.78 14.22 10.92
CA ILE A 15 -13.42 14.74 11.15
C ILE A 15 -12.41 14.08 10.21
N THR A 16 -12.39 12.74 10.14
CA THR A 16 -11.43 12.00 9.30
C THR A 16 -11.65 12.26 7.81
N ARG A 17 -12.90 12.42 7.36
CA ARG A 17 -13.19 12.82 5.99
C ARG A 17 -12.61 14.20 5.66
N GLN A 18 -12.78 15.17 6.57
CA GLN A 18 -12.23 16.51 6.40
C GLN A 18 -10.69 16.49 6.35
N LEU A 19 -10.04 15.79 7.29
CA LEU A 19 -8.59 15.65 7.32
C LEU A 19 -8.03 15.03 6.03
N ASN A 20 -8.71 14.00 5.51
CA ASN A 20 -8.35 13.37 4.25
C ASN A 20 -8.44 14.36 3.07
N GLN A 21 -9.52 15.15 3.01
CA GLN A 21 -9.73 16.16 1.96
C GLN A 21 -8.65 17.24 2.00
N GLU A 22 -8.33 17.76 3.17
CA GLU A 22 -7.27 18.76 3.37
C GLU A 22 -5.90 18.21 2.94
N ARG A 23 -5.61 16.95 3.32
CA ARG A 23 -4.36 16.27 2.98
C ARG A 23 -4.23 16.02 1.48
N CYS A 24 -5.31 15.60 0.82
CA CYS A 24 -5.37 15.43 -0.64
C CYS A 24 -5.24 16.78 -1.37
N ALA A 25 -5.90 17.84 -0.88
CA ALA A 25 -5.75 19.20 -1.42
C ALA A 25 -4.31 19.73 -1.28
N ALA A 26 -3.58 19.30 -0.25
CA ALA A 26 -2.17 19.58 -0.05
C ALA A 26 -1.21 18.68 -0.86
N GLY A 27 -1.74 17.86 -1.78
CA GLY A 27 -0.96 17.04 -2.71
C GLY A 27 -0.72 15.58 -2.28
N ALA A 28 -1.40 15.10 -1.24
CA ALA A 28 -1.36 13.68 -0.93
C ALA A 28 -2.10 12.83 -1.97
N LEU A 29 -1.63 11.61 -2.16
CA LEU A 29 -2.21 10.67 -3.12
C LEU A 29 -3.21 9.75 -2.41
N CYS A 30 -4.40 9.64 -2.98
CA CYS A 30 -5.42 8.67 -2.56
C CYS A 30 -5.38 7.48 -3.51
N LEU A 31 -4.66 6.42 -3.11
CA LEU A 31 -4.46 5.21 -3.91
C LEU A 31 -5.38 4.07 -3.46
N GLU A 32 -6.60 4.43 -3.05
CA GLU A 32 -7.57 3.44 -2.59
C GLU A 32 -8.03 2.55 -3.75
N GLN A 33 -8.08 1.24 -3.50
CA GLN A 33 -8.53 0.23 -4.44
C GLN A 33 -9.01 -1.02 -3.67
N PRO A 34 -9.89 -1.85 -4.25
CA PRO A 34 -10.22 -3.16 -3.69
C PRO A 34 -8.96 -4.03 -3.53
N GLU A 35 -8.92 -4.85 -2.48
CA GLU A 35 -7.79 -5.72 -2.18
C GLU A 35 -8.18 -7.20 -2.22
N ALA A 36 -7.46 -7.97 -3.03
CA ALA A 36 -7.60 -9.42 -3.09
C ALA A 36 -6.86 -10.12 -1.93
N ARG A 37 -7.58 -10.96 -1.17
CA ARG A 37 -7.04 -11.79 -0.09
C ARG A 37 -7.23 -13.28 -0.38
N PHE A 38 -6.12 -14.00 -0.44
CA PHE A 38 -6.13 -15.46 -0.56
C PHE A 38 -6.19 -16.13 0.82
N ARG A 39 -7.11 -17.07 1.00
CA ARG A 39 -7.22 -17.89 2.21
C ARG A 39 -7.30 -19.37 1.86
N PRO A 40 -6.64 -20.26 2.63
CA PRO A 40 -6.87 -21.70 2.47
C PRO A 40 -8.32 -22.05 2.83
N VAL A 41 -8.87 -23.06 2.17
CA VAL A 41 -10.15 -23.67 2.55
C VAL A 41 -9.97 -25.12 2.96
N ALA A 42 -10.91 -25.62 3.77
CA ALA A 42 -10.97 -27.04 4.09
C ALA A 42 -11.04 -27.86 2.77
N GLY A 43 -10.24 -28.92 2.66
CA GLY A 43 -10.12 -29.70 1.43
C GLY A 43 -8.95 -29.31 0.51
N GLY A 44 -8.10 -28.35 0.91
CA GLY A 44 -6.83 -28.06 0.23
C GLY A 44 -6.90 -27.04 -0.91
N GLY A 45 -8.07 -26.43 -1.13
CA GLY A 45 -8.23 -25.33 -2.09
C GLY A 45 -7.78 -23.98 -1.55
N ILE A 46 -7.81 -22.96 -2.41
CA ILE A 46 -7.59 -21.56 -2.04
C ILE A 46 -8.86 -20.80 -2.42
N ALA A 47 -9.40 -20.00 -1.51
CA ALA A 47 -10.45 -19.04 -1.82
C ALA A 47 -9.87 -17.63 -1.96
N LEU A 48 -10.53 -16.82 -2.78
CA LEU A 48 -10.23 -15.41 -2.98
C LEU A 48 -11.38 -14.58 -2.39
N ASP A 49 -11.07 -13.76 -1.40
CA ASP A 49 -11.99 -12.76 -0.90
C ASP A 49 -11.59 -11.38 -1.43
N VAL A 50 -12.53 -10.65 -2.02
CA VAL A 50 -12.32 -9.25 -2.41
C VAL A 50 -12.74 -8.35 -1.26
N LEU A 51 -11.80 -7.53 -0.80
CA LEU A 51 -11.99 -6.63 0.33
C LEU A 51 -12.21 -5.21 -0.18
N GLU A 52 -13.47 -4.79 -0.22
CA GLU A 52 -13.84 -3.45 -0.66
C GLU A 52 -13.37 -2.35 0.31
N PRO A 53 -13.06 -1.15 -0.21
CA PRO A 53 -12.85 0.01 0.63
C PRO A 53 -14.16 0.42 1.32
N THR A 54 -14.10 0.70 2.62
CA THR A 54 -15.28 1.06 3.42
C THR A 54 -15.06 2.38 4.17
N PRO A 55 -16.14 3.11 4.51
CA PRO A 55 -16.02 4.31 5.36
C PRO A 55 -15.29 4.05 6.68
N ALA A 56 -15.50 2.89 7.31
CA ALA A 56 -14.82 2.51 8.53
C ALA A 56 -13.30 2.33 8.33
N ARG A 57 -12.88 1.66 7.23
CA ARG A 57 -11.46 1.51 6.91
C ARG A 57 -10.78 2.84 6.62
N ARG A 58 -11.46 3.73 5.86
CA ARG A 58 -10.97 5.09 5.59
C ARG A 58 -10.79 5.89 6.87
N MET A 59 -11.77 5.83 7.76
CA MET A 59 -11.75 6.50 9.06
C MET A 59 -10.55 6.02 9.90
N VAL A 60 -10.40 4.70 10.06
CA VAL A 60 -9.26 4.12 10.80
C VAL A 60 -7.94 4.52 10.14
N ALA A 61 -7.81 4.41 8.81
CA ALA A 61 -6.59 4.76 8.10
C ALA A 61 -6.18 6.22 8.33
N GLU A 62 -7.13 7.17 8.24
CA GLU A 62 -6.83 8.58 8.46
C GLU A 62 -6.47 8.88 9.92
N CYS A 63 -7.12 8.23 10.90
CA CYS A 63 -6.69 8.29 12.30
C CYS A 63 -5.24 7.81 12.48
N MET A 64 -4.84 6.73 11.79
CA MET A 64 -3.46 6.23 11.88
C MET A 64 -2.45 7.20 11.24
N VAL A 65 -2.83 7.83 10.13
CA VAL A 65 -2.01 8.87 9.48
C VAL A 65 -1.86 10.08 10.40
N LEU A 66 -2.95 10.55 11.01
CA LEU A 66 -2.94 11.66 11.95
C LEU A 66 -2.05 11.35 13.17
N ALA A 67 -2.19 10.18 13.78
CA ALA A 67 -1.35 9.77 14.92
C ALA A 67 0.14 9.79 14.57
N GLY A 68 0.50 9.31 13.38
CA GLY A 68 1.89 9.34 12.93
C GLY A 68 2.43 10.73 12.59
N GLN A 69 1.57 11.64 12.10
CA GLN A 69 1.94 13.05 11.94
C GLN A 69 2.14 13.74 13.29
N ILE A 70 1.29 13.46 14.28
CA ILE A 70 1.41 14.01 15.64
C ILE A 70 2.73 13.53 16.27
N ALA A 71 3.03 12.24 16.21
CA ALA A 71 4.28 11.69 16.73
C ALA A 71 5.52 12.29 16.02
N GLY A 72 5.47 12.42 14.69
CA GLY A 72 6.55 13.05 13.92
C GLY A 72 6.75 14.53 14.29
N ARG A 73 5.67 15.30 14.44
CA ARG A 73 5.75 16.71 14.86
C ARG A 73 6.26 16.84 16.30
N TYR A 74 5.85 15.94 17.20
CA TYR A 74 6.37 15.90 18.56
C TYR A 74 7.89 15.68 18.55
N GLY A 75 8.36 14.64 17.86
CA GLY A 75 9.80 14.36 17.80
C GLY A 75 10.59 15.52 17.18
N GLN A 76 10.08 16.11 16.10
CA GLN A 76 10.71 17.26 15.45
C GLN A 76 10.83 18.47 16.38
N ARG A 77 9.77 18.81 17.13
CA ARG A 77 9.77 19.95 18.06
C ARG A 77 10.75 19.78 19.21
N HIS A 78 10.98 18.55 19.66
CA HIS A 78 11.83 18.24 20.79
C HIS A 78 13.25 17.78 20.39
N GLY A 79 13.57 17.77 19.09
CA GLY A 79 14.86 17.26 18.60
C GLY A 79 15.06 15.77 18.91
N LEU A 80 13.98 15.00 19.04
CA LEU A 80 14.03 13.59 19.41
C LEU A 80 14.28 12.71 18.17
N PRO A 81 15.34 11.87 18.17
CA PRO A 81 15.51 10.84 17.16
C PRO A 81 14.34 9.85 17.23
N LEU A 82 13.66 9.65 16.10
CA LEU A 82 12.57 8.70 15.94
C LEU A 82 12.72 8.00 14.59
N PRO A 83 12.07 6.85 14.36
CA PRO A 83 12.06 6.19 13.06
C PRO A 83 11.11 6.93 12.10
N TYR A 84 11.57 8.08 11.61
CA TYR A 84 10.85 8.89 10.64
C TYR A 84 10.80 8.18 9.30
N ARG A 85 9.60 8.07 8.73
CA ARG A 85 9.39 7.47 7.41
C ARG A 85 9.16 8.57 6.39
N GLY A 86 10.08 8.67 5.45
CA GLY A 86 10.08 9.65 4.37
C GLY A 86 9.81 9.02 3.00
N GLN A 87 9.46 9.85 2.04
CA GLN A 87 9.39 9.50 0.63
C GLN A 87 9.68 10.75 -0.20
N VAL A 88 10.66 10.64 -1.09
CA VAL A 88 11.10 11.73 -1.95
C VAL A 88 9.97 12.19 -2.87
N ALA A 89 9.90 13.48 -3.14
CA ALA A 89 8.97 14.05 -4.10
C ALA A 89 9.12 13.38 -5.47
N SER A 90 8.01 13.09 -6.13
CA SER A 90 7.98 12.42 -7.42
C SER A 90 7.14 13.24 -8.39
N ASN A 91 7.54 13.32 -9.65
CA ASN A 91 6.73 13.94 -10.69
C ASN A 91 5.61 12.98 -11.06
N VAL A 92 4.41 13.25 -10.56
CA VAL A 92 3.19 12.49 -10.87
C VAL A 92 2.46 13.16 -12.04
N PRO A 93 1.62 12.42 -12.79
CA PRO A 93 0.81 13.00 -13.85
C PRO A 93 -0.07 14.14 -13.32
N SER A 94 -0.30 15.13 -14.17
CA SER A 94 -1.15 16.29 -13.89
C SER A 94 -2.60 15.88 -13.64
N SER A 95 -3.39 16.76 -13.01
CA SER A 95 -4.82 16.51 -12.79
C SER A 95 -5.59 16.26 -14.09
N GLN A 96 -5.18 16.89 -15.20
CA GLN A 96 -5.79 16.68 -16.51
C GLN A 96 -5.46 15.29 -17.07
N GLU A 97 -4.20 14.86 -16.97
CA GLU A 97 -3.80 13.51 -17.39
C GLU A 97 -4.49 12.42 -16.55
N LEU A 98 -4.60 12.62 -15.24
CA LEU A 98 -5.29 11.68 -14.35
C LEU A 98 -6.80 11.65 -14.59
N ALA A 99 -7.41 12.79 -14.96
CA ALA A 99 -8.83 12.88 -15.28
C ALA A 99 -9.19 12.13 -16.57
N ALA A 100 -8.23 11.97 -17.48
CA ALA A 100 -8.40 11.17 -18.69
C ALA A 100 -8.35 9.64 -18.44
N LEU A 101 -7.91 9.20 -17.26
CA LEU A 101 -7.83 7.79 -16.87
C LEU A 101 -9.00 7.40 -15.97
N SER A 102 -9.48 6.16 -16.10
CA SER A 102 -10.51 5.64 -15.19
C SER A 102 -10.01 5.65 -13.74
N PRO A 103 -10.88 6.02 -12.78
CA PRO A 103 -10.54 5.98 -11.36
C PRO A 103 -10.22 4.55 -10.91
N GLY A 104 -9.48 4.42 -9.80
CA GLY A 104 -9.10 3.11 -9.28
C GLY A 104 -7.80 2.60 -9.91
N ALA A 105 -7.76 1.33 -10.34
CA ALA A 105 -6.52 0.63 -10.64
C ALA A 105 -5.67 1.27 -11.76
N VAL A 106 -6.29 1.81 -12.81
CA VAL A 106 -5.56 2.43 -13.93
C VAL A 106 -4.88 3.73 -13.49
N ARG A 107 -5.64 4.66 -12.91
CA ARG A 107 -5.10 5.90 -12.32
C ARG A 107 -4.08 5.63 -11.22
N ASN A 108 -4.36 4.68 -10.31
CA ASN A 108 -3.43 4.27 -9.26
C ASN A 108 -2.16 3.66 -9.86
N GLY A 109 -2.28 2.90 -10.95
CA GLY A 109 -1.15 2.32 -11.68
C GLY A 109 -0.25 3.39 -12.28
N ALA A 110 -0.82 4.41 -12.91
CA ALA A 110 -0.08 5.56 -13.44
C ALA A 110 0.66 6.32 -12.33
N LEU A 111 -0.01 6.59 -11.21
CA LEU A 111 0.62 7.23 -10.04
C LEU A 111 1.76 6.37 -9.47
N LYS A 112 1.50 5.08 -9.20
CA LYS A 112 2.46 4.13 -8.62
C LYS A 112 3.72 3.98 -9.48
N ALA A 113 3.61 4.11 -10.80
CA ALA A 113 4.76 4.04 -11.72
C ALA A 113 5.78 5.16 -11.49
N CYS A 114 5.36 6.32 -10.99
CA CYS A 114 6.21 7.48 -10.75
C CYS A 114 6.83 7.50 -9.34
N LEU A 115 6.26 6.76 -8.40
CA LEU A 115 6.61 6.87 -6.98
C LEU A 115 7.95 6.21 -6.64
N GLN A 116 8.79 6.96 -5.94
CA GLN A 116 9.97 6.42 -5.29
C GLN A 116 9.61 5.60 -4.05
N ARG A 117 10.47 4.65 -3.67
CA ARG A 117 10.28 3.89 -2.44
C ARG A 117 10.37 4.81 -1.21
N SER A 118 9.54 4.54 -0.20
CA SER A 118 9.70 5.18 1.11
C SER A 118 10.94 4.64 1.82
N SER A 119 11.67 5.49 2.53
CA SER A 119 12.77 5.12 3.42
C SER A 119 12.41 5.43 4.87
N THR A 120 13.10 4.80 5.82
CA THR A 120 13.00 5.11 7.24
C THR A 120 14.37 5.53 7.74
N GLY A 121 14.45 6.62 8.50
CA GLY A 121 15.69 7.13 9.08
C GLY A 121 15.44 7.79 10.43
N THR A 122 16.51 8.26 11.07
CA THR A 122 16.46 8.83 12.43
C THR A 122 16.09 10.31 12.48
N ARG A 123 16.08 10.99 11.33
CA ARG A 123 15.82 12.43 11.19
C ARG A 123 14.47 12.73 10.53
N PRO A 124 13.82 13.85 10.88
CA PRO A 124 12.58 14.27 10.24
C PRO A 124 12.68 14.35 8.72
N GLN A 125 11.73 13.74 8.02
CA GLN A 125 11.66 13.71 6.55
C GLN A 125 10.21 13.87 6.08
N ARG A 126 10.03 14.53 4.92
CA ARG A 126 8.74 14.64 4.24
C ARG A 126 8.34 13.30 3.65
N HIS A 127 7.04 13.02 3.64
CA HIS A 127 6.48 11.84 2.99
C HIS A 127 5.54 12.27 1.85
N PHE A 128 6.07 12.22 0.62
CA PHE A 128 5.38 12.70 -0.58
C PHE A 128 3.96 12.15 -0.76
N ALA A 129 3.78 10.84 -0.90
CA ALA A 129 2.45 10.27 -1.18
C ALA A 129 1.43 10.47 -0.05
N LEU A 130 1.90 10.64 1.20
CA LEU A 130 1.02 10.93 2.33
C LEU A 130 0.69 12.42 2.44
N GLY A 131 1.41 13.32 1.75
CA GLY A 131 1.29 14.77 1.95
C GLY A 131 1.69 15.22 3.36
N ALA A 132 2.55 14.46 4.04
CA ALA A 132 2.95 14.74 5.41
C ALA A 132 4.32 15.44 5.46
N ALA A 133 4.41 16.55 6.20
CA ALA A 133 5.67 17.25 6.41
C ALA A 133 6.69 16.41 7.20
N VAL A 134 6.19 15.65 8.18
CA VAL A 134 6.93 14.68 8.99
C VAL A 134 5.99 13.54 9.36
N TYR A 135 6.50 12.31 9.41
CA TYR A 135 5.68 11.14 9.70
C TYR A 135 6.50 10.06 10.42
N VAL A 136 5.98 9.53 11.53
CA VAL A 136 6.54 8.40 12.28
C VAL A 136 5.44 7.36 12.48
N GLN A 137 5.74 6.10 12.23
CA GLN A 137 4.76 5.03 12.50
C GLN A 137 4.76 4.68 13.99
N VAL A 138 3.59 4.77 14.64
CA VAL A 138 3.44 4.55 16.10
C VAL A 138 2.19 3.73 16.45
N THR A 139 1.48 3.20 15.45
CA THR A 139 0.13 2.65 15.63
C THR A 139 0.09 1.13 15.63
N SER A 140 1.24 0.47 15.57
CA SER A 140 1.33 -1.00 15.53
C SER A 140 2.58 -1.56 16.22
N PRO A 141 2.91 -1.15 17.47
CA PRO A 141 4.13 -1.56 18.17
C PRO A 141 4.24 -3.07 18.43
N ILE A 142 3.11 -3.80 18.48
CA ILE A 142 3.10 -5.26 18.70
C ILE A 142 3.60 -6.03 17.46
N ARG A 143 3.45 -5.48 16.25
CA ARG A 143 3.77 -6.16 14.98
C ARG A 143 4.84 -5.46 14.14
N ARG A 144 5.26 -4.25 14.51
CA ARG A 144 6.32 -3.49 13.85
C ARG A 144 7.33 -3.03 14.88
N PHE A 145 8.56 -3.52 14.77
CA PHE A 145 9.62 -3.15 15.69
C PHE A 145 9.98 -1.65 15.61
N THR A 146 9.86 -1.03 14.44
CA THR A 146 10.04 0.44 14.30
C THR A 146 9.04 1.22 15.15
N ASP A 147 7.77 0.82 15.18
CA ASP A 147 6.76 1.47 16.02
C ASP A 147 7.08 1.25 17.50
N PHE A 148 7.58 0.07 17.85
CA PHE A 148 8.04 -0.22 19.21
C PHE A 148 9.23 0.67 19.63
N LEU A 149 10.23 0.85 18.76
CA LEU A 149 11.34 1.78 19.00
C LEU A 149 10.84 3.22 19.19
N ALA A 150 9.89 3.67 18.37
CA ALA A 150 9.27 4.99 18.54
C ALA A 150 8.58 5.12 19.91
N HIS A 151 7.85 4.08 20.35
CA HIS A 151 7.23 4.06 21.68
C HIS A 151 8.25 4.14 22.81
N LEU A 152 9.37 3.41 22.71
CA LEU A 152 10.46 3.47 23.70
C LEU A 152 11.04 4.88 23.80
N GLN A 153 11.36 5.51 22.67
CA GLN A 153 11.90 6.88 22.63
C GLN A 153 10.93 7.92 23.19
N LEU A 154 9.66 7.87 22.76
CA LEU A 154 8.63 8.78 23.25
C LEU A 154 8.40 8.63 24.75
N ARG A 155 8.38 7.38 25.26
CA ARG A 155 8.20 7.09 26.69
C ARG A 155 9.39 7.57 27.51
N ALA A 156 10.62 7.25 27.09
CA ALA A 156 11.84 7.68 27.78
C ALA A 156 11.91 9.21 27.86
N HIS A 157 11.69 9.91 26.74
CA HIS A 157 11.66 11.37 26.73
C HIS A 157 10.57 11.93 27.66
N ARG A 158 9.35 11.38 27.65
CA ARG A 158 8.26 11.83 28.53
C ARG A 158 8.55 11.64 30.01
N ARG A 159 9.39 10.67 30.36
CA ARG A 159 9.85 10.39 31.73
C ARG A 159 11.15 11.09 32.10
N GLN A 160 11.71 11.89 31.19
CA GLN A 160 13.02 12.53 31.36
C GLN A 160 14.15 11.50 31.59
N GLU A 161 13.98 10.30 31.03
CA GLU A 161 15.00 9.25 31.00
C GLU A 161 15.93 9.46 29.79
N SER A 162 17.07 8.76 29.77
CA SER A 162 17.97 8.78 28.63
C SER A 162 17.30 8.23 27.37
N VAL A 163 17.37 8.99 26.28
CA VAL A 163 16.89 8.59 24.95
C VAL A 163 18.06 8.04 24.13
N LEU A 164 17.75 7.32 23.05
CA LEU A 164 18.80 6.79 22.17
C LEU A 164 19.33 7.96 21.33
N THR A 165 20.63 7.97 21.10
CA THR A 165 21.23 8.92 20.15
C THR A 165 20.85 8.54 18.72
N GLU A 166 21.03 9.44 17.74
CA GLU A 166 20.80 9.10 16.34
C GLU A 166 21.62 7.86 15.88
N PRO A 167 22.94 7.75 16.19
CA PRO A 167 23.69 6.54 15.86
C PRO A 167 23.14 5.26 16.50
N ASP A 168 22.78 5.30 17.79
CA ASP A 168 22.25 4.12 18.50
C ASP A 168 20.91 3.69 17.92
N LEU A 169 20.02 4.65 17.65
CA LEU A 169 18.73 4.38 17.02
C LEU A 169 18.91 3.84 15.59
N GLN A 170 19.86 4.38 14.82
CA GLN A 170 20.15 3.91 13.47
C GLN A 170 20.60 2.44 13.48
N HIS A 171 21.46 2.06 14.43
CA HIS A 171 21.90 0.68 14.59
C HIS A 171 20.72 -0.29 14.80
N TRP A 172 19.78 0.05 15.69
CA TRP A 172 18.57 -0.76 15.90
C TRP A 172 17.63 -0.76 14.69
N LEU A 173 17.53 0.38 13.99
CA LEU A 173 16.71 0.50 12.78
C LEU A 173 17.23 -0.40 11.66
N ASP A 174 18.53 -0.44 11.43
CA ASP A 174 19.12 -1.25 10.36
C ASP A 174 18.81 -2.74 10.56
N GLN A 175 18.94 -3.24 11.80
CA GLN A 175 18.57 -4.62 12.14
C GLN A 175 17.06 -4.88 11.94
N ALA A 176 16.22 -3.96 12.40
CA ALA A 176 14.77 -4.07 12.27
C ALA A 176 14.30 -4.08 10.82
N LEU A 177 14.90 -3.23 9.97
CA LEU A 177 14.57 -3.11 8.55
C LEU A 177 15.07 -4.33 7.76
N ALA A 178 16.25 -4.88 8.09
CA ALA A 178 16.74 -6.12 7.50
C ALA A 178 15.78 -7.29 7.78
N GLY A 179 15.40 -7.49 9.05
CA GLY A 179 14.44 -8.54 9.43
C GLY A 179 13.06 -8.35 8.78
N ALA A 180 12.58 -7.11 8.70
CA ALA A 180 11.31 -6.79 8.02
C ALA A 180 11.38 -7.06 6.50
N GLN A 181 12.52 -6.81 5.86
CA GLN A 181 12.72 -7.10 4.44
C GLN A 181 12.65 -8.61 4.17
N GLU A 182 13.31 -9.43 4.97
CA GLU A 182 13.28 -10.90 4.84
C GLU A 182 11.86 -11.46 5.05
N ALA A 183 11.18 -11.02 6.12
CA ALA A 183 9.79 -11.40 6.37
C ALA A 183 8.87 -10.98 5.21
N GLY A 184 9.07 -9.79 4.65
CA GLY A 184 8.35 -9.30 3.49
C GLY A 184 8.58 -10.12 2.22
N GLN A 185 9.82 -10.59 1.98
CA GLN A 185 10.13 -11.48 0.85
C GLN A 185 9.40 -12.82 0.98
N ARG A 186 9.41 -13.44 2.17
CA ARG A 186 8.69 -14.69 2.43
C ARG A 186 7.17 -14.53 2.27
N ALA A 187 6.60 -13.46 2.82
CA ALA A 187 5.18 -13.17 2.68
C ALA A 187 4.78 -12.93 1.20
N ARG A 188 5.66 -12.29 0.41
CA ARG A 188 5.44 -12.12 -1.03
C ARG A 188 5.47 -13.47 -1.77
N GLN A 189 6.42 -14.35 -1.45
CA GLN A 189 6.50 -15.69 -2.03
C GLN A 189 5.25 -16.51 -1.72
N ASP A 190 4.81 -16.51 -0.45
CA ASP A 190 3.57 -17.16 -0.03
C ASP A 190 2.33 -16.60 -0.77
N ARG A 191 2.24 -15.27 -0.93
CA ARG A 191 1.17 -14.64 -1.72
C ARG A 191 1.20 -15.07 -3.19
N ILE A 192 2.38 -15.14 -3.81
CA ILE A 192 2.54 -15.61 -5.19
C ILE A 192 2.12 -17.07 -5.32
N TYR A 193 2.56 -17.93 -4.40
CA TYR A 193 2.17 -19.34 -4.36
C TYR A 193 0.66 -19.48 -4.29
N ARG A 194 0.00 -18.78 -3.36
CA ARG A 194 -1.47 -18.80 -3.22
C ARG A 194 -2.19 -18.30 -4.47
N LEU A 195 -1.71 -17.23 -5.09
CA LEU A 195 -2.24 -16.73 -6.36
C LEU A 195 -2.15 -17.82 -7.44
N HIS A 196 -1.00 -18.48 -7.60
CA HIS A 196 -0.82 -19.53 -8.60
C HIS A 196 -1.74 -20.72 -8.32
N SER A 197 -1.82 -21.17 -7.06
CA SER A 197 -2.70 -22.28 -6.66
C SER A 197 -4.17 -21.95 -6.88
N TRP A 198 -4.56 -20.70 -6.68
CA TRP A 198 -5.90 -20.21 -6.97
C TRP A 198 -6.19 -20.17 -8.48
N LEU A 199 -5.27 -19.62 -9.30
CA LEU A 199 -5.41 -19.60 -10.76
C LEU A 199 -5.48 -21.00 -11.37
N GLN A 200 -4.79 -21.97 -10.78
CA GLN A 200 -4.86 -23.37 -11.19
C GLN A 200 -6.26 -23.99 -11.01
N GLN A 201 -7.03 -23.49 -10.03
CA GLN A 201 -8.43 -23.88 -9.77
C GLN A 201 -9.39 -23.17 -10.72
N GLU A 202 -9.27 -21.85 -10.87
CA GLU A 202 -10.29 -21.00 -11.51
C GLU A 202 -10.11 -20.75 -13.02
N ARG A 203 -8.95 -21.09 -13.60
CA ARG A 203 -8.61 -21.22 -15.05
C ARG A 203 -9.02 -20.14 -16.09
N GLY A 204 -9.88 -19.18 -15.77
CA GLY A 204 -10.31 -18.08 -16.66
C GLY A 204 -11.25 -18.52 -17.79
N PRO A 205 -11.51 -17.65 -18.78
CA PRO A 205 -10.92 -16.32 -18.95
C PRO A 205 -11.48 -15.28 -17.97
N TRP A 206 -10.75 -14.18 -17.79
CA TRP A 206 -11.16 -13.05 -16.94
C TRP A 206 -11.19 -11.76 -17.73
N SER A 207 -12.22 -10.94 -17.48
CA SER A 207 -12.33 -9.59 -18.03
C SER A 207 -11.49 -8.61 -17.21
N GLY A 208 -10.91 -7.63 -17.88
CA GLY A 208 -10.12 -6.61 -17.24
C GLY A 208 -9.75 -5.47 -18.17
N CYS A 209 -8.83 -4.62 -17.73
CA CYS A 209 -8.29 -3.54 -18.53
C CYS A 209 -6.77 -3.43 -18.40
N PHE A 210 -6.14 -2.88 -19.41
CA PHE A 210 -4.71 -2.60 -19.39
C PHE A 210 -4.41 -1.43 -18.45
N VAL A 211 -3.43 -1.62 -17.55
CA VAL A 211 -3.01 -0.58 -16.59
C VAL A 211 -1.78 0.15 -17.10
N ARG A 212 -0.69 -0.58 -17.36
CA ARG A 212 0.59 -0.02 -17.83
C ARG A 212 1.56 -1.10 -18.28
N TRP A 213 2.57 -0.70 -19.03
CA TRP A 213 3.70 -1.57 -19.34
C TRP A 213 4.59 -1.83 -18.12
N LEU A 214 5.05 -3.07 -17.97
CA LEU A 214 6.16 -3.45 -17.09
C LEU A 214 7.46 -3.52 -17.90
N ARG A 215 7.40 -4.19 -19.06
CA ARG A 215 8.47 -4.30 -20.05
C ARG A 215 7.84 -4.36 -21.44
N GLU A 216 7.66 -3.20 -22.07
CA GLU A 216 6.97 -3.09 -23.37
C GLU A 216 7.69 -3.86 -24.49
N SER A 217 9.02 -3.87 -24.49
CA SER A 217 9.84 -4.61 -25.47
C SER A 217 9.60 -6.12 -25.44
N GLU A 218 9.15 -6.67 -24.32
CA GLU A 218 8.82 -8.09 -24.15
C GLU A 218 7.31 -8.35 -24.26
N GLY A 219 6.50 -7.30 -24.48
CA GLY A 219 5.05 -7.39 -24.43
C GLY A 219 4.49 -7.65 -23.03
N LEU A 220 5.27 -7.47 -21.95
CA LEU A 220 4.81 -7.71 -20.58
C LEU A 220 4.14 -6.45 -20.01
N GLY A 221 2.82 -6.51 -19.86
CA GLY A 221 2.01 -5.46 -19.26
C GLY A 221 1.38 -5.90 -17.94
N LEU A 222 0.85 -4.92 -17.21
CA LEU A 222 0.01 -5.12 -16.04
C LEU A 222 -1.44 -4.90 -16.44
N ALA A 223 -2.30 -5.86 -16.17
CA ALA A 223 -3.73 -5.76 -16.38
C ALA A 223 -4.48 -5.85 -15.04
N TRP A 224 -5.56 -5.10 -14.91
CA TRP A 224 -6.44 -5.13 -13.75
C TRP A 224 -7.65 -6.00 -14.05
N CYS A 225 -7.93 -6.98 -13.18
CA CYS A 225 -9.13 -7.80 -13.26
C CYS A 225 -10.11 -7.36 -12.16
N GLU A 226 -11.21 -6.75 -12.57
CA GLU A 226 -12.16 -6.11 -11.65
C GLU A 226 -12.79 -7.12 -10.67
N ASP A 227 -13.35 -8.21 -11.20
CA ASP A 227 -14.06 -9.23 -10.39
C ASP A 227 -13.19 -9.89 -9.32
N MET A 228 -11.87 -9.88 -9.53
CA MET A 228 -10.90 -10.50 -8.64
C MET A 228 -10.15 -9.51 -7.76
N ALA A 229 -10.27 -8.21 -8.04
CA ALA A 229 -9.41 -7.18 -7.47
C ALA A 229 -7.90 -7.48 -7.59
N LEU A 230 -7.48 -8.02 -8.75
CA LEU A 230 -6.11 -8.47 -8.98
C LEU A 230 -5.43 -7.66 -10.09
N GLU A 231 -4.18 -7.27 -9.82
CA GLU A 231 -3.24 -6.82 -10.85
C GLU A 231 -2.43 -8.05 -11.31
N LEU A 232 -2.57 -8.41 -12.59
CA LEU A 232 -1.91 -9.57 -13.20
C LEU A 232 -0.90 -9.11 -14.24
N ALA A 233 0.32 -9.67 -14.17
CA ALA A 233 1.32 -9.47 -15.20
C ALA A 233 1.06 -10.46 -16.35
N CYS A 234 0.82 -9.96 -17.55
CA CYS A 234 0.46 -10.78 -18.71
C CYS A 234 1.09 -10.25 -20.00
N ASN A 235 1.22 -11.14 -20.98
CA ASN A 235 1.61 -10.76 -22.33
C ASN A 235 0.44 -10.00 -22.96
N CYS A 236 0.60 -8.69 -23.16
CA CYS A 236 -0.45 -7.79 -23.64
C CYS A 236 -0.30 -7.49 -25.14
N PRO A 237 -1.40 -7.14 -25.84
CA PRO A 237 -1.33 -6.69 -27.22
C PRO A 237 -0.37 -5.51 -27.41
N PRO A 238 0.41 -5.45 -28.51
CA PRO A 238 1.29 -4.31 -28.75
C PRO A 238 0.47 -3.01 -28.85
N ARG A 239 1.05 -1.90 -28.39
CA ARG A 239 0.40 -0.58 -28.35
C ARG A 239 -0.82 -0.47 -27.43
N SER A 240 -1.03 -1.44 -26.54
CA SER A 240 -2.03 -1.31 -25.46
C SER A 240 -1.82 -0.01 -24.69
N ARG A 241 -2.91 0.69 -24.45
CA ARG A 241 -2.98 1.96 -23.70
C ARG A 241 -3.74 1.73 -22.40
N PRO A 242 -3.48 2.54 -21.36
CA PRO A 242 -4.29 2.54 -20.15
C PRO A 242 -5.78 2.57 -20.50
N ASP A 243 -6.58 1.79 -19.76
CA ASP A 243 -8.02 1.59 -19.97
C ASP A 243 -8.43 0.72 -21.17
N ASP A 244 -7.50 0.27 -22.02
CA ASP A 244 -7.86 -0.66 -23.11
C ASP A 244 -8.49 -1.95 -22.51
N PRO A 245 -9.67 -2.38 -22.98
CA PRO A 245 -10.34 -3.56 -22.44
C PRO A 245 -9.62 -4.83 -22.88
N LEU A 246 -9.44 -5.75 -21.93
CA LEU A 246 -8.69 -6.99 -22.11
C LEU A 246 -9.48 -8.20 -21.63
N VAL A 247 -9.33 -9.30 -22.36
CA VAL A 247 -9.65 -10.64 -21.90
C VAL A 247 -8.35 -11.37 -21.59
N ILE A 248 -8.20 -11.82 -20.34
CA ILE A 248 -6.98 -12.43 -19.81
C ILE A 248 -7.21 -13.94 -19.68
N SER A 249 -6.33 -14.70 -20.30
CA SER A 249 -6.39 -16.16 -20.33
C SER A 249 -5.14 -16.78 -19.71
N LEU A 250 -5.36 -17.84 -18.94
CA LEU A 250 -4.31 -18.65 -18.35
C LEU A 250 -3.68 -19.57 -19.40
N LEU A 251 -2.38 -19.40 -19.68
CA LEU A 251 -1.65 -20.31 -20.56
C LEU A 251 -0.97 -21.44 -19.77
N GLU A 252 -0.31 -21.07 -18.67
CA GLU A 252 0.46 -22.01 -17.87
C GLU A 252 0.56 -21.50 -16.43
N VAL A 253 0.39 -22.40 -15.47
CA VAL A 253 0.63 -22.10 -14.06
C VAL A 253 1.21 -23.33 -13.36
N ASN A 254 2.22 -23.10 -12.54
CA ASN A 254 2.78 -24.11 -11.66
C ASN A 254 3.21 -23.42 -10.35
N PRO A 255 2.47 -23.60 -9.24
CA PRO A 255 2.79 -22.99 -7.96
C PRO A 255 4.16 -23.42 -7.41
N GLU A 256 4.47 -24.72 -7.50
CA GLU A 256 5.72 -25.32 -6.98
C GLU A 256 6.97 -24.79 -7.71
N ARG A 257 6.85 -24.48 -9.00
CA ARG A 257 7.93 -23.90 -9.81
C ARG A 257 7.90 -22.37 -9.86
N GLY A 258 6.91 -21.73 -9.23
CA GLY A 258 6.70 -20.28 -9.34
C GLY A 258 6.46 -19.79 -10.78
N LEU A 259 5.94 -20.65 -11.65
CA LEU A 259 5.70 -20.34 -13.06
C LEU A 259 4.27 -19.83 -13.26
N LEU A 260 4.14 -18.70 -13.94
CA LEU A 260 2.86 -18.16 -14.39
C LEU A 260 3.04 -17.53 -15.77
N ARG A 261 2.20 -17.93 -16.72
CA ARG A 261 2.08 -17.33 -18.04
C ARG A 261 0.63 -17.01 -18.31
N LEU A 262 0.36 -15.72 -18.47
CA LEU A 262 -0.93 -15.17 -18.83
C LEU A 262 -0.81 -14.46 -20.18
N LYS A 263 -1.86 -14.54 -20.99
CA LYS A 263 -1.97 -13.78 -22.23
C LYS A 263 -3.24 -12.94 -22.19
N ALA A 264 -3.11 -11.67 -22.52
CA ALA A 264 -4.24 -10.78 -22.73
C ALA A 264 -4.51 -10.61 -24.22
N GLN A 265 -5.77 -10.46 -24.57
CA GLN A 265 -6.26 -10.12 -25.90
C GLN A 265 -7.22 -8.95 -25.77
N VAL A 266 -7.36 -8.16 -26.84
CA VAL A 266 -8.38 -7.10 -26.86
C VAL A 266 -9.75 -7.76 -26.75
N ALA A 267 -10.58 -7.24 -25.83
CA ALA A 267 -11.94 -7.72 -25.61
C ALA A 267 -12.86 -7.40 -26.80
#